data_AF-A0A927XR42-F1
#
_entry.id   AF-A0A927XR42-F1
#
_cell.length_a   1.000
_cell.length_b   1.000
_cell.length_c   1.000
_cell.angle_alpha   90.00
_cell.angle_beta   90.00
_cell.angle_gamma   90.00
#
_symmetry.space_group_name_H-M   'P 1'
#
loop_
_entity.id
_entity.type
_entity.pdbx_description
1 polymer ?
#
loop_
_entity_poly.entity_id
_entity_poly.type
_entity_poly.pdbx_seq_one_letter_code
_entity_poly.pdbx_strand_id
1 'polypeptide(L)'
;MPVYRSNDPHKSFLRMSNHSTRNKELSLKAKGLLAVLMDLPPNWRFSVAGLSKIMPDGPDAIRSTMRELESMGYLERIRKTGANGRSYVEYNIYEMPKETMLLPSKKE
;
A
#
# COMPACT_ATOMS: atom_id res chain seq x y z
N MET A 1 9.33 21.24 22.14
CA MET A 1 9.31 21.85 20.79
C MET A 1 7.85 21.88 20.30
N PRO A 2 7.24 23.06 20.09
CA PRO A 2 5.89 23.12 19.52
C PRO A 2 5.92 22.81 18.02
N VAL A 3 5.07 21.88 17.57
CA VAL A 3 4.91 21.53 16.16
C VAL A 3 3.80 22.43 15.59
N TYR A 4 4.18 23.42 14.78
CA TYR A 4 3.22 24.21 14.02
C TYR A 4 2.68 23.35 12.86
N ARG A 5 1.36 23.10 12.85
CA ARG A 5 0.67 22.48 11.71
C ARG A 5 -0.07 23.56 10.94
N SER A 6 0.47 23.97 9.79
CA SER A 6 -0.20 24.89 8.88
C SER A 6 -1.44 24.22 8.29
N ASN A 7 -2.63 24.72 8.67
CA ASN A 7 -3.92 24.24 8.23
C ASN A 7 -4.24 24.86 6.86
N ASP A 8 -3.83 24.17 5.80
CA ASP A 8 -4.04 24.61 4.42
C ASP A 8 -5.36 24.00 3.91
N PRO A 9 -6.37 24.79 3.49
CA PRO A 9 -7.67 24.27 3.07
C PRO A 9 -7.63 23.43 1.78
N HIS A 10 -6.49 23.41 1.08
CA HIS A 10 -6.25 22.54 -0.09
C HIS A 10 -5.42 21.29 0.22
N LYS A 11 -5.09 21.02 1.50
CA LYS A 11 -4.40 19.78 1.87
C LYS A 11 -5.36 18.59 1.83
N SER A 12 -5.20 17.75 0.81
CA SER A 12 -5.62 16.35 0.90
C SER A 12 -4.73 15.63 1.91
N PHE A 13 -5.36 14.89 2.83
CA PHE A 13 -4.67 14.04 3.79
C PHE A 13 -5.20 12.62 3.67
N LEU A 14 -4.28 11.66 3.60
CA LEU A 14 -4.63 10.26 3.68
C LEU A 14 -4.83 9.87 5.15
N ARG A 15 -5.98 9.28 5.45
CA ARG A 15 -6.22 8.63 6.75
C ARG A 15 -5.86 7.15 6.62
N MET A 16 -4.81 6.71 7.30
CA MET A 16 -4.43 5.29 7.37
C MET A 16 -4.80 4.67 8.71
N SER A 17 -5.07 3.37 8.75
CA SER A 17 -5.26 2.63 10.00
C SER A 17 -4.01 2.67 10.89
N ASN A 18 -4.22 2.83 12.21
CA ASN A 18 -3.16 2.82 13.22
C ASN A 18 -2.34 1.52 13.20
N HIS A 19 -2.93 0.43 12.72
CA HIS A 19 -2.25 -0.87 12.62
C HIS A 19 -1.03 -0.79 11.71
N SER A 20 -1.17 -0.20 10.52
CA SER A 20 -0.10 -0.03 9.55
C SER A 20 1.04 0.86 10.08
N THR A 21 0.71 1.93 10.78
CA THR A 21 1.71 2.85 11.34
C THR A 21 2.47 2.23 12.52
N ARG A 22 1.77 1.48 13.39
CA ARG A 22 2.33 0.90 14.62
C ARG A 22 3.00 -0.46 14.42
N ASN A 23 2.74 -1.16 13.33
CA ASN A 23 3.39 -2.43 13.02
C ASN A 23 4.91 -2.21 12.87
N LYS A 24 5.71 -2.88 13.70
CA LYS A 24 7.17 -2.75 13.73
C LYS A 24 7.89 -3.66 12.72
N GLU A 25 7.20 -4.66 12.19
CA GLU A 25 7.71 -5.61 11.22
C GLU A 25 7.74 -5.01 9.80
N LEU A 26 6.97 -3.95 9.56
CA LEU A 26 7.02 -3.15 8.34
C LEU A 26 8.22 -2.19 8.36
N SER A 27 9.05 -2.29 7.33
CA SER A 27 10.10 -1.32 7.03
C SER A 27 9.51 0.06 6.78
N LEU A 28 10.29 1.11 7.05
CA LEU A 28 9.85 2.49 6.79
C LEU A 28 9.53 2.71 5.30
N LYS A 29 10.25 2.01 4.40
CA LYS A 29 9.97 2.02 2.96
C LYS A 29 8.63 1.38 2.64
N ALA A 30 8.31 0.24 3.25
CA ALA A 30 7.02 -0.42 3.07
C ALA A 30 5.86 0.44 3.55
N LYS A 31 6.01 1.13 4.69
CA LYS A 31 5.00 2.09 5.19
C LYS A 31 4.81 3.27 4.24
N GLY A 32 5.91 3.83 3.73
CA GLY A 32 5.87 4.92 2.76
C GLY A 32 5.19 4.51 1.46
N LEU A 33 5.55 3.34 0.90
CA LEU A 33 4.93 2.81 -0.31
C LEU A 33 3.44 2.53 -0.10
N LEU A 34 3.06 1.95 1.04
CA LEU A 34 1.65 1.71 1.36
C LEU A 34 0.85 3.02 1.42
N ALA A 35 1.41 4.07 2.03
CA ALA A 35 0.78 5.39 2.05
C ALA A 35 0.58 5.95 0.64
N VAL A 36 1.59 5.85 -0.22
CA VAL A 36 1.49 6.28 -1.63
C VAL A 36 0.39 5.48 -2.35
N LEU A 37 0.36 4.17 -2.19
CA LEU A 37 -0.62 3.30 -2.85
C LEU A 37 -2.05 3.59 -2.41
N MET A 38 -2.26 3.96 -1.15
CA MET A 38 -3.57 4.30 -0.58
C MET A 38 -4.06 5.70 -0.99
N ASP A 39 -3.15 6.62 -1.33
CA ASP A 39 -3.49 7.96 -1.84
C ASP A 39 -3.85 7.94 -3.33
N LEU A 40 -3.43 6.90 -4.07
CA LEU A 40 -3.81 6.69 -5.47
C LEU A 40 -5.31 6.35 -5.60
N PRO A 41 -5.96 6.76 -6.70
CA PRO A 41 -7.38 6.47 -6.90
C PRO A 41 -7.63 4.95 -7.05
N PRO A 42 -8.83 4.45 -6.66
CA PRO A 42 -9.13 3.02 -6.49
C PRO A 42 -9.04 2.16 -7.77
N ASN A 43 -8.90 2.78 -8.96
CA ASN A 43 -8.76 2.10 -10.25
C ASN A 43 -7.40 2.34 -10.90
N TRP A 44 -6.42 2.85 -10.14
CA TRP A 44 -5.13 3.21 -10.68
C TRP A 44 -4.33 1.97 -11.08
N ARG A 45 -3.99 1.87 -12.36
CA ARG A 45 -3.10 0.83 -12.88
C ARG A 45 -1.66 1.30 -12.77
N PHE A 46 -0.99 1.00 -11.66
CA PHE A 46 0.43 1.31 -11.51
C PHE A 46 1.33 0.20 -12.09
N SER A 47 2.57 0.58 -12.37
CA SER A 47 3.67 -0.34 -12.66
C SER A 47 4.83 0.00 -11.73
N VAL A 48 5.76 -0.95 -11.54
CA VAL A 48 7.00 -0.71 -10.77
C VAL A 48 7.76 0.51 -11.29
N ALA A 49 7.83 0.67 -12.62
CA ALA A 49 8.49 1.82 -13.25
C ALA A 49 7.72 3.13 -13.08
N GLY A 50 6.40 3.08 -12.92
CA GLY A 50 5.58 4.25 -12.56
C GLY A 50 5.82 4.67 -11.11
N LEU A 51 5.84 3.70 -10.20
CA LEU A 51 6.10 3.94 -8.78
C LEU A 51 7.52 4.48 -8.54
N SER A 52 8.52 4.05 -9.33
CA SER A 52 9.90 4.57 -9.24
C SER A 52 10.06 6.01 -9.72
N LYS A 53 9.02 6.61 -10.30
CA LYS A 53 8.98 8.04 -10.61
C LYS A 53 8.31 8.85 -9.51
N ILE A 54 7.53 8.21 -8.65
CA ILE A 54 6.81 8.84 -7.53
C ILE A 54 7.67 8.79 -6.28
N MET A 55 8.27 7.63 -6.00
CA MET A 55 9.23 7.45 -4.91
C MET A 55 10.67 7.68 -5.40
N PRO A 56 11.57 8.19 -4.54
CA PRO A 56 12.99 8.35 -4.86
C PRO A 56 13.74 7.00 -4.94
N ASP A 57 13.05 5.88 -4.73
CA ASP A 57 13.60 4.53 -4.76
C ASP A 57 13.60 3.94 -6.18
N GLY A 58 14.67 3.19 -6.49
CA GLY A 58 14.79 2.47 -7.76
C GLY A 58 13.78 1.33 -7.91
N PRO A 59 13.59 0.82 -9.15
CA PRO A 59 12.61 -0.22 -9.45
C PRO A 59 12.83 -1.51 -8.66
N ASP A 60 14.08 -1.90 -8.38
CA ASP A 60 14.37 -3.11 -7.61
C ASP A 60 14.05 -2.94 -6.12
N ALA A 61 14.27 -1.75 -5.56
CA ALA A 61 13.87 -1.43 -4.19
C ALA A 61 12.34 -1.43 -4.05
N ILE A 62 11.61 -0.93 -5.05
CA ILE A 62 10.15 -1.00 -5.06
C ILE A 62 9.67 -2.45 -5.15
N ARG A 63 10.30 -3.28 -5.98
CA ARG A 63 9.97 -4.72 -6.07
C ARG A 63 10.19 -5.44 -4.74
N SER A 64 11.31 -5.20 -4.05
CA SER A 64 11.55 -5.81 -2.75
C SER A 64 10.53 -5.33 -1.71
N THR A 65 10.19 -4.05 -1.74
CA THR A 65 9.20 -3.45 -0.83
C THR A 65 7.79 -4.00 -1.09
N MET A 66 7.40 -4.20 -2.35
CA MET A 66 6.14 -4.86 -2.69
C MET A 66 6.08 -6.29 -2.19
N ARG A 67 7.17 -7.06 -2.31
CA ARG A 67 7.24 -8.43 -1.76
C ARG A 67 7.10 -8.45 -0.24
N GLU A 68 7.68 -7.46 0.45
CA GLU A 68 7.52 -7.29 1.89
C GLU A 68 6.04 -7.04 2.25
N LEU A 69 5.37 -6.15 1.53
CA LEU A 69 3.93 -5.89 1.70
C LEU A 69 3.07 -7.12 1.40
N GLU A 70 3.44 -7.93 0.40
CA GLU A 70 2.77 -9.21 0.11
C GLU A 70 2.96 -10.21 1.25
N SER A 71 4.19 -10.37 1.75
CA SER A 71 4.50 -11.29 2.85
C SER A 71 3.79 -10.92 4.14
N MET A 72 3.58 -9.63 4.37
CA MET A 72 2.89 -9.11 5.56
C MET A 72 1.37 -9.02 5.35
N GLY A 73 0.85 -9.41 4.17
CA GLY A 73 -0.58 -9.45 3.88
C GLY A 73 -1.24 -8.09 3.62
N TYR A 74 -0.47 -7.02 3.43
CA TYR A 74 -0.99 -5.69 3.07
C TYR A 74 -1.24 -5.53 1.57
N LEU A 75 -0.64 -6.39 0.75
CA LEU A 75 -0.77 -6.38 -0.69
C LEU A 75 -1.03 -7.79 -1.21
N GLU A 76 -1.98 -7.95 -2.11
CA GLU A 76 -2.27 -9.23 -2.75
C GLU A 76 -2.19 -9.08 -4.27
N ARG A 77 -1.41 -9.95 -4.89
CA ARG A 77 -1.23 -9.99 -6.34
C ARG A 77 -2.18 -11.01 -6.97
N ILE A 78 -3.14 -10.53 -7.74
CA ILE A 78 -4.09 -11.37 -8.47
C ILE A 78 -3.72 -11.39 -9.95
N ARG A 79 -3.52 -12.57 -10.52
CA ARG A 79 -3.39 -12.74 -11.96
C ARG A 79 -4.79 -12.96 -12.54
N LYS A 80 -5.23 -12.06 -13.41
CA LYS A 80 -6.49 -12.20 -14.15
C LYS A 80 -6.22 -12.39 -15.63
N THR A 81 -7.05 -13.19 -16.26
CA THR A 81 -7.08 -13.33 -17.72
C THR A 81 -8.27 -12.54 -18.22
N GLY A 82 -8.01 -11.51 -19.01
CA GLY A 82 -9.06 -10.69 -19.61
C GLY A 82 -9.82 -11.46 -20.70
N ALA A 83 -11.01 -10.98 -21.04
CA ALA A 83 -11.87 -11.57 -22.06
C ALA A 83 -11.23 -11.68 -23.45
N ASN A 84 -10.19 -10.88 -23.71
CA ASN A 84 -9.38 -10.90 -24.94
C ASN A 84 -8.21 -11.90 -24.89
N GLY A 85 -8.17 -12.78 -23.89
CA GLY A 85 -7.09 -13.75 -23.68
C GLY A 85 -5.79 -13.16 -23.13
N ARG A 86 -5.73 -11.84 -22.85
CA ARG A 86 -4.54 -11.21 -22.29
C ARG A 86 -4.54 -11.32 -20.77
N SER A 87 -3.48 -11.91 -20.23
CA SER A 87 -3.24 -11.94 -18.80
C SER A 87 -2.72 -10.60 -18.29
N TYR A 88 -3.30 -10.10 -17.21
CA TYR A 88 -2.85 -8.90 -16.51
C TYR A 88 -2.82 -9.15 -15.00
N VAL A 89 -2.07 -8.31 -14.31
CA VAL A 89 -1.92 -8.38 -12.86
C VAL A 89 -2.74 -7.25 -12.24
N GLU A 90 -3.58 -7.60 -11.29
CA GLU A 90 -4.23 -6.67 -10.36
C GLU A 90 -3.56 -6.78 -9.00
N TYR A 91 -3.50 -5.66 -8.30
CA TYR A 91 -2.97 -5.57 -6.96
C TYR A 91 -4.08 -5.08 -6.05
N ASN A 92 -4.45 -5.88 -5.06
CA ASN A 92 -5.33 -5.45 -3.99
C ASN A 92 -4.48 -4.93 -2.84
N ILE A 93 -4.78 -3.72 -2.37
CA ILE A 93 -4.10 -3.08 -1.25
C ILE A 93 -5.06 -3.05 -0.07
N TYR A 94 -4.56 -3.38 1.11
CA TYR A 94 -5.33 -3.42 2.35
C TYR A 94 -4.73 -2.49 3.40
N GLU A 95 -5.58 -1.77 4.15
CA GLU A 95 -5.13 -0.93 5.27
C GLU A 95 -4.67 -1.73 6.49
N MET A 96 -5.08 -2.98 6.57
CA MET A 96 -4.75 -3.94 7.62
C MET A 96 -4.42 -5.26 6.92
N PRO A 97 -3.51 -6.07 7.49
CA PRO A 97 -3.10 -7.29 6.83
C PRO A 97 -4.30 -8.22 6.68
N LYS A 98 -4.45 -8.83 5.51
CA LYS A 98 -5.57 -9.71 5.16
C LYS A 98 -5.73 -10.85 6.17
N GLU A 99 -4.64 -11.35 6.74
CA GLU A 99 -4.66 -12.39 7.76
C GLU A 99 -5.39 -11.95 9.04
N THR A 100 -5.24 -10.69 9.46
CA THR A 100 -6.03 -10.10 10.56
C THR A 100 -7.51 -9.97 10.22
N MET A 101 -7.87 -9.77 8.95
CA MET A 101 -9.28 -9.77 8.52
C MET A 101 -9.90 -11.17 8.44
N LEU A 102 -9.08 -12.20 8.22
CA LEU A 102 -9.53 -13.61 8.10
C LEU A 102 -9.61 -14.33 9.45
N LEU A 103 -8.98 -13.80 10.49
CA LEU A 103 -9.21 -14.26 11.87
C LEU A 103 -10.66 -13.91 12.26
N PRO A 104 -11.51 -14.89 12.61
CA PRO A 104 -12.85 -14.59 13.09
C PRO A 104 -12.72 -13.71 14.31
N SER A 105 -13.48 -12.61 14.30
CA SER A 105 -13.64 -11.70 15.43
C SER A 105 -13.80 -12.53 16.71
N LYS A 106 -12.75 -12.61 17.53
CA LYS A 106 -12.91 -13.00 18.92
C LYS A 106 -13.77 -11.90 19.52
N LYS A 107 -15.07 -12.18 19.59
CA LYS A 107 -16.00 -11.51 20.51
C LYS A 107 -15.38 -11.61 21.90
N GLU A 108 -14.97 -10.47 22.44
CA GLU A 108 -15.00 -10.23 23.89
C GLU A 108 -16.17 -9.31 24.18
#